data_AF-A0A7G9Z062-F1
#
_entry.id   AF-A0A7G9Z062-F1
#
_cell.length_a   1.000
_cell.length_b   1.000
_cell.length_c   1.000
_cell.angle_alpha   90.00
_cell.angle_beta   90.00
_cell.angle_gamma   90.00
#
_symmetry.space_group_name_H-M   'P 1'
#
loop_
_entity.id
_entity.type
_entity.pdbx_description
1 polymer ?
#
loop_
_entity_poly.entity_id
_entity_poly.type
_entity_poly.pdbx_seq_one_letter_code
_entity_poly.pdbx_strand_id
1 'polypeptide(L)' 'MGIRVKARYENKVLKPLEGLDLKEGEDVEIEVKKASVEEFHGKMRIDKEIADEIIEMGIWD' A
#
# COMPACT_ATOMS: atom_id res chain seq x y z
N MET A 1 14.06 4.34 12.05
CA MET A 1 12.73 4.98 11.91
C MET A 1 12.63 5.45 10.48
N GLY A 2 11.62 5.00 9.73
CA GLY A 2 11.44 5.37 8.33
C GLY A 2 10.08 6.05 8.15
N ILE A 3 10.00 7.00 7.22
CA ILE A 3 8.76 7.70 6.89
C ILE A 3 8.15 7.00 5.67
N ARG A 4 6.86 6.66 5.74
CA ARG A 4 6.11 6.13 4.59
C ARG A 4 5.27 7.24 3.99
N VAL A 5 5.61 7.67 2.78
CA VAL A 5 4.87 8.72 2.05
C VAL A 5 4.35 8.14 0.75
N LYS A 6 3.14 8.55 0.37
CA LYS A 6 2.56 8.18 -0.93
C LYS A 6 3.22 9.03 -2.01
N ALA A 7 3.58 8.38 -3.11
CA ALA A 7 4.15 9.04 -4.27
C ALA A 7 3.40 8.63 -5.54
N ARG A 8 3.37 9.53 -6.52
CA ARG A 8 2.87 9.28 -7.86
C ARG A 8 4.03 9.21 -8.84
N TYR A 9 4.01 8.20 -9.69
CA TYR A 9 4.97 8.06 -10.77
C TYR A 9 4.46 8.77 -12.02
N GLU A 10 5.07 9.89 -12.39
CA GLU A 10 4.70 10.71 -13.54
C GLU A 10 5.94 11.23 -14.25
N ASN A 11 5.94 11.23 -15.59
CA ASN A 11 7.07 11.68 -16.42
C ASN A 11 8.40 10.99 -16.06
N LYS A 12 8.34 9.69 -15.70
CA LYS A 12 9.49 8.87 -15.27
C LYS A 12 10.13 9.31 -13.94
N VAL A 13 9.40 10.06 -13.11
CA VAL A 13 9.85 10.54 -11.80
C VAL A 13 8.84 10.14 -10.73
N LEU A 14 9.31 9.64 -9.59
CA LEU A 14 8.49 9.46 -8.38
C LEU A 14 8.35 10.81 -7.67
N LYS A 15 7.11 11.30 -7.57
CA LYS A 15 6.78 12.56 -6.91
C LYS A 15 5.99 12.29 -5.64
N PRO A 16 6.46 12.69 -4.44
CA PRO A 16 5.67 12.54 -3.24
C PRO A 16 4.40 13.42 -3.33
N LEU A 17 3.30 12.95 -2.75
CA LEU A 17 2.03 13.69 -2.68
C LEU A 17 2.04 14.76 -1.59
N GLU A 18 3.05 14.72 -0.73
CA GLU A 18 3.22 15.56 0.46
C GLU A 18 4.66 16.09 0.47
N GLY A 19 4.90 17.23 1.13
CA GLY A 19 6.26 17.74 1.31
C GLY A 19 7.08 16.83 2.22
N LEU A 20 8.34 16.58 1.86
CA LEU A 20 9.29 15.87 2.70
C LEU A 20 10.26 16.89 3.30
N ASP A 21 10.57 16.74 4.59
CA ASP A 21 11.54 17.58 5.30
C ASP A 21 12.98 17.13 5.00
N LEU A 22 13.32 17.04 3.71
CA LEU A 22 14.65 16.65 3.23
C LEU A 22 15.48 17.90 2.93
N LYS A 23 16.78 17.80 3.14
CA LYS A 23 17.72 18.85 2.75
C LYS A 23 18.09 18.72 1.28
N GLU A 24 18.42 19.84 0.63
CA GLU A 24 18.92 19.80 -0.75
C GLU A 24 20.21 18.98 -0.83
N GLY A 25 20.26 18.02 -1.75
CA GLY A 25 21.40 17.10 -1.91
C GLY A 25 21.39 15.90 -0.95
N GLU A 26 20.33 15.68 -0.18
CA GLU A 26 20.21 14.53 0.70
C GLU A 26 19.87 13.25 -0.08
N ASP A 27 20.71 12.22 0.02
CA ASP A 27 20.47 10.90 -0.54
C ASP A 27 19.49 10.11 0.34
N VAL A 28 18.47 9.52 -0.29
CA VAL A 28 17.46 8.70 0.39
C VAL A 28 17.26 7.37 -0.31
N GLU A 29 16.95 6.33 0.47
CA GLU A 29 16.59 5.02 -0.05
C GLU A 29 15.08 4.94 -0.27
N ILE A 30 14.66 4.44 -1.44
CA ILE A 30 13.25 4.29 -1.80
C ILE A 30 12.93 2.80 -1.96
N GLU A 31 12.02 2.30 -1.13
CA GLU A 31 11.48 0.95 -1.28
C GLU A 31 10.20 0.98 -2.13
N VAL A 32 10.27 0.45 -3.36
CA VAL A 32 9.09 0.34 -4.24
C VAL A 32 8.47 -1.03 -4.08
N LYS A 33 7.44 -1.13 -3.24
CA LYS A 33 6.60 -2.34 -3.16
C LYS A 33 5.64 -2.36 -4.35
N LYS A 34 5.98 -3.13 -5.38
CA LYS A 34 4.99 -3.49 -6.40
C LYS A 34 3.97 -4.38 -5.72
N ALA A 35 2.70 -3.97 -5.74
CA ALA A 35 1.61 -4.84 -5.33
C ALA A 35 1.55 -5.99 -6.35
N SER A 36 2.29 -7.07 -6.09
CA SER A 36 1.86 -8.37 -6.56
C SER A 36 0.52 -8.61 -5.86
N VAL A 37 -0.50 -8.93 -6.64
CA VAL A 37 -1.86 -9.25 -6.18
C VAL A 37 -1.88 -10.30 -5.05
N GLU A 38 -0.78 -11.04 -4.85
CA GLU A 38 -0.54 -12.00 -3.77
C GLU A 38 -0.44 -11.39 -2.36
N GLU A 39 -0.07 -10.11 -2.18
CA GLU A 39 0.04 -9.50 -0.83
C GLU A 39 -1.17 -8.64 -0.43
N PHE A 40 -2.23 -8.60 -1.24
CA PHE A 40 -3.47 -7.91 -0.88
C PHE A 40 -4.33 -8.79 0.06
N HIS A 41 -3.75 -9.26 1.18
CA HIS A 41 -4.50 -9.68 2.37
C HIS A 41 -5.05 -8.44 3.12
N GLY A 42 -5.58 -7.48 2.36
CA GLY A 42 -6.18 -6.27 2.88
C GLY A 42 -7.53 -6.62 3.50
N LYS A 43 -7.73 -6.30 4.78
CA LYS A 43 -9.05 -6.28 5.40
C LYS A 43 -10.03 -5.52 4.51
N MET A 44 -10.88 -6.26 3.81
CA MET A 44 -11.99 -5.71 3.05
C MET A 44 -13.14 -5.46 4.03
N ARG A 45 -13.68 -4.24 4.06
CA ARG A 45 -14.93 -3.98 4.78
C ARG A 45 -16.05 -4.57 3.95
N ILE A 46 -16.49 -5.74 4.35
CA ILE A 46 -17.69 -6.40 3.83
C ILE A 46 -18.76 -6.38 4.91
N ASP A 47 -20.02 -6.36 4.48
CA ASP A 47 -21.16 -6.54 5.38
C ASP A 47 -21.06 -7.90 6.08
N LYS A 48 -21.57 -7.94 7.31
CA LYS A 48 -21.48 -9.13 8.16
C LYS A 48 -22.08 -10.36 7.50
N GLU A 49 -23.20 -10.20 6.80
CA GLU A 49 -23.90 -11.29 6.10
C GLU A 49 -23.00 -11.96 5.05
N ILE A 50 -22.30 -11.14 4.25
CA ILE A 50 -21.36 -11.61 3.24
C ILE A 50 -20.14 -12.29 3.89
N ALA A 51 -19.70 -11.79 5.05
CA ALA A 51 -18.60 -12.39 5.80
C ALA A 51 -18.97 -13.78 6.34
N ASP A 52 -20.15 -13.91 6.93
CA ASP A 52 -20.68 -15.19 7.43
C ASP A 52 -20.82 -16.20 6.28
N GLU A 53 -21.35 -15.81 5.12
CA GLU A 53 -21.45 -16.70 3.94
C GLU A 53 -20.07 -17.18 3.45
N ILE A 54 -19.06 -16.30 3.41
CA ILE A 54 -17.71 -16.66 2.97
C ILE A 54 -17.04 -17.65 3.93
N ILE A 55 -17.27 -17.50 5.24
CA ILE A 55 -16.77 -18.41 6.28
C ILE A 55 -17.47 -19.77 6.18
N GLU A 56 -18.80 -19.79 6.01
CA GLU A 56 -19.58 -21.02 5.87
C GLU A 56 -19.27 -21.80 4.60
N MET A 57 -18.90 -21.11 3.51
CA MET A 57 -18.46 -21.76 2.27
C MET A 57 -17.08 -22.45 2.38
N GLY A 58 -16.37 -22.34 3.52
CA GLY A 58 -15.07 -22.97 3.74
C GLY A 58 -13.98 -22.44 2.81
N ILE A 59 -14.15 -21.23 2.27
CA ILE A 59 -13.22 -20.58 1.33
C ILE A 59 -12.01 -20.00 2.08
N TRP A 60 -12.10 -19.86 3.40
CA TRP A 60 -11.03 -19.38 4.28
C TRP A 60 -10.56 -20.51 5.19
N ASP A 61 -9.28 -20.91 5.07
CA ASP A 61 -8.52 -21.74 6.02
C ASP A 61 -7.43 -20.87 6.67
#